data_AF-A0A2E8VH78-F1
#
_entry.id   AF-A0A2E8VH78-F1
#
_cell.length_a   1.000
_cell.length_b   1.000
_cell.length_c   1.000
_cell.angle_alpha   90.00
_cell.angle_beta   90.00
_cell.angle_gamma   90.00
#
_symmetry.space_group_name_H-M   'P 1'
#
loop_
_entity.id
_entity.type
_entity.pdbx_description
1 polymer ?
#
loop_
_entity_poly.entity_id
_entity_poly.type
_entity_poly.pdbx_seq_one_letter_code
_entity_poly.pdbx_strand_id
1 'polypeptide(L)'
;MISINRFTESFTDDWEKFVRDSNNGTIFHTRKFLSYHSKGKFIDHSLIFYKNKKPLSVLPAVEIFESNNKVFVSHPGASMGSFVTPIDLSF
;
A
#
# COMPACT_ATOMS: atom_id res chain seq x y z
N MET A 1 -14.24 13.59 -5.73
CA MET A 1 -12.79 13.76 -6.01
C MET A 1 -12.02 12.71 -5.20
N ILE A 2 -11.01 12.07 -5.80
CA ILE A 2 -10.10 11.16 -5.10
C ILE A 2 -8.83 11.94 -4.79
N SER A 3 -8.32 11.84 -3.56
CA SER A 3 -6.99 12.34 -3.19
C SER A 3 -6.07 11.17 -2.84
N ILE A 4 -4.77 11.37 -3.06
CA ILE A 4 -3.75 10.32 -2.89
C ILE A 4 -2.69 10.85 -1.95
N ASN A 5 -2.42 10.10 -0.88
CA ASN A 5 -1.32 10.41 0.03
C ASN A 5 -0.34 9.24 0.04
N ARG A 6 0.94 9.54 0.26
CA ARG A 6 1.91 8.50 0.63
C ARG A 6 1.59 7.96 2.03
N PHE A 7 1.82 6.68 2.20
CA PHE A 7 1.81 6.04 3.51
C PHE A 7 2.82 6.72 4.43
N THR A 8 2.46 6.81 5.71
CA THR A 8 3.33 7.23 6.81
C THR A 8 3.05 6.31 7.99
N GLU A 9 4.04 6.13 8.88
CA GLU A 9 3.94 5.23 10.03
C GLU A 9 2.75 5.54 10.96
N SER A 10 2.25 6.77 10.98
CA SER A 10 1.04 7.13 11.73
C SER A 10 -0.23 6.46 11.21
N PHE A 11 -0.22 5.91 9.99
CA PHE A 11 -1.34 5.19 9.39
C PHE A 11 -1.19 3.67 9.47
N THR A 12 -0.19 3.14 10.18
CA THR A 12 0.06 1.69 10.25
C THR A 12 -1.15 0.90 10.75
N ASP A 13 -1.76 1.31 11.87
CA ASP A 13 -2.89 0.59 12.46
C ASP A 13 -4.13 0.64 11.57
N ASP A 14 -4.39 1.79 10.95
CA ASP A 14 -5.49 1.98 10.00
C ASP A 14 -5.28 1.15 8.73
N TRP A 15 -4.04 1.06 8.24
CA TRP A 15 -3.68 0.20 7.10
C TRP A 15 -3.92 -1.28 7.42
N GLU A 16 -3.42 -1.75 8.56
CA GLU A 16 -3.60 -3.14 8.99
C GLU A 16 -5.08 -3.49 9.15
N LYS A 17 -5.87 -2.58 9.75
CA LYS A 17 -7.32 -2.69 9.81
C LYS A 17 -7.95 -2.74 8.43
N PHE A 18 -7.55 -1.84 7.53
CA PHE A 18 -8.10 -1.77 6.19
C PHE A 18 -7.85 -3.06 5.41
N VAL A 19 -6.62 -3.60 5.46
CA VAL A 19 -6.27 -4.87 4.79
C VAL A 19 -7.08 -6.03 5.37
N ARG A 20 -7.21 -6.11 6.70
CA ARG A 20 -7.97 -7.18 7.36
C ARG A 20 -9.45 -7.16 6.97
N ASP A 21 -10.04 -5.98 6.89
CA ASP A 21 -11.48 -5.81 6.64
C ASP A 21 -11.81 -5.69 5.13
N SER A 22 -10.82 -5.90 4.26
CA SER A 22 -10.94 -5.75 2.79
C SER A 22 -11.45 -7.02 2.10
N ASN A 23 -11.86 -6.87 0.83
CA ASN A 23 -12.32 -7.98 -0.01
C ASN A 23 -11.18 -8.88 -0.50
N ASN A 24 -10.03 -8.28 -0.80
CA ASN A 24 -8.92 -8.93 -1.49
C ASN A 24 -7.58 -8.83 -0.75
N GLY A 25 -7.56 -8.26 0.45
CA GLY A 25 -6.38 -8.14 1.29
C GLY A 25 -5.89 -9.51 1.76
N THR A 26 -4.57 -9.63 1.80
CA THR A 26 -3.87 -10.84 2.26
C THR A 26 -2.70 -10.43 3.13
N ILE A 27 -2.02 -11.41 3.74
CA ILE A 27 -0.80 -11.14 4.51
C ILE A 27 0.25 -10.34 3.70
N PHE A 28 0.30 -10.52 2.37
CA PHE A 28 1.25 -9.81 1.48
C PHE A 28 1.01 -8.30 1.39
N HIS A 29 -0.15 -7.82 1.85
CA HIS A 29 -0.50 -6.41 1.88
C HIS A 29 -0.30 -5.76 3.27
N THR A 30 -0.05 -6.56 4.31
CA THR A 30 0.11 -6.05 5.68
C THR A 30 1.41 -5.28 5.86
N ARG A 31 1.42 -4.25 6.70
CA ARG A 31 2.65 -3.49 7.01
C ARG A 31 3.66 -4.38 7.72
N LYS A 32 3.21 -5.29 8.58
CA LYS A 32 4.04 -6.30 9.22
C LYS A 32 4.79 -7.18 8.20
N PHE A 33 4.12 -7.61 7.13
CA PHE A 33 4.79 -8.36 6.07
C PHE A 33 5.71 -7.44 5.27
N LEU A 34 5.23 -6.33 4.73
CA LEU A 34 6.03 -5.48 3.83
C LEU A 34 7.32 -4.95 4.49
N SER A 35 7.31 -4.74 5.80
CA SER A 35 8.47 -4.32 6.58
C SER A 35 9.38 -5.45 7.09
N TYR A 36 9.14 -6.72 6.73
CA TYR A 36 9.96 -7.84 7.22
C TYR A 36 11.42 -7.77 6.75
N HIS A 37 11.65 -7.11 5.61
CA HIS A 37 13.00 -6.92 5.08
C HIS A 37 13.80 -5.92 5.92
N SER A 38 15.13 -6.11 5.95
CA SER A 38 16.06 -5.19 6.61
C SER A 38 15.78 -3.73 6.22
N LYS A 39 15.75 -2.84 7.23
CA LYS A 39 15.56 -1.40 7.02
C LYS A 39 16.51 -0.89 5.93
N GLY A 40 15.96 -0.14 4.97
CA GLY A 40 16.72 0.47 3.87
C GLY A 40 16.85 -0.40 2.62
N LYS A 41 16.34 -1.64 2.61
CA LYS A 41 16.32 -2.46 1.38
C LYS A 41 15.46 -1.86 0.27
N PHE A 42 14.35 -1.22 0.65
CA PHE A 42 13.41 -0.60 -0.28
C PHE A 42 13.05 0.81 0.18
N ILE A 43 12.78 1.69 -0.77
CA ILE A 43 12.20 3.01 -0.51
C ILE A 43 10.68 2.85 -0.60
N ASP A 44 10.00 2.83 0.54
CA ASP A 44 8.55 2.67 0.57
C ASP A 44 7.85 3.84 -0.14
N HIS A 45 6.93 3.49 -1.04
CA HIS A 45 6.07 4.43 -1.74
C HIS A 45 4.64 3.91 -1.81
N SER A 46 4.24 3.19 -0.77
CA SER A 46 2.86 2.74 -0.60
C SER A 46 1.93 3.94 -0.58
N LEU A 47 0.78 3.80 -1.24
CA LEU A 47 -0.18 4.88 -1.44
C LEU A 47 -1.50 4.58 -0.74
N ILE A 48 -2.14 5.64 -0.25
CA ILE A 48 -3.47 5.61 0.34
C ILE A 48 -4.37 6.53 -0.49
N PHE A 49 -5.47 5.98 -0.98
CA PHE A 49 -6.47 6.69 -1.78
C PHE A 49 -7.64 7.05 -0.89
N TYR A 50 -8.12 8.28 -0.97
CA TYR A 50 -9.22 8.79 -0.16
C TYR A 50 -10.37 9.30 -1.02
N LYS A 51 -11.61 9.06 -0.57
CA LYS A 51 -12.84 9.67 -1.11
C LYS A 51 -13.60 10.27 0.09
N ASN A 52 -13.93 11.56 0.02
CA ASN A 52 -14.63 12.28 1.10
C ASN A 52 -13.92 12.16 2.47
N LYS A 53 -12.58 12.29 2.49
CA LYS A 53 -11.71 12.15 3.68
C LYS A 53 -11.68 10.74 4.31
N LYS A 54 -12.32 9.73 3.70
CA LYS A 54 -12.25 8.34 4.14
C LYS A 54 -11.31 7.53 3.25
N PRO A 55 -10.48 6.63 3.82
CA PRO A 55 -9.70 5.69 3.02
C PRO A 55 -10.62 4.86 2.11
N LEU A 56 -10.34 4.88 0.82
CA LEU A 56 -11.03 4.15 -0.23
C LEU A 56 -10.26 2.89 -0.64
N SER A 57 -8.93 2.98 -0.69
CA SER A 57 -8.05 1.88 -1.11
C SER A 57 -6.62 2.15 -0.65
N VAL A 58 -5.83 1.08 -0.54
CA VAL A 58 -4.39 1.16 -0.31
C VAL A 58 -3.63 0.38 -1.39
N LEU A 59 -2.42 0.82 -1.72
CA LEU A 59 -1.58 0.20 -2.74
C LEU A 59 -0.15 0.05 -2.21
N PRO A 60 0.29 -1.18 -1.84
CA PRO A 60 1.68 -1.44 -1.50
C PRO A 60 2.60 -1.22 -2.69
N ALA A 61 3.62 -0.39 -2.54
CA ALA A 61 4.57 -0.11 -3.61
C ALA A 61 5.89 0.41 -3.05
N VAL A 62 6.93 0.34 -3.88
CA VAL A 62 8.24 0.92 -3.58
C VAL A 62 8.72 1.74 -4.77
N GLU A 63 9.70 2.59 -4.51
CA GLU A 63 10.50 3.24 -5.53
C GLU A 63 11.76 2.41 -5.78
N ILE A 64 12.06 2.17 -7.05
CA ILE A 64 13.36 1.67 -7.51
C ILE A 64 13.98 2.64 -8.50
N PHE A 65 15.29 2.54 -8.70
CA PHE A 65 16.01 3.28 -9.72
C PHE A 65 16.48 2.33 -10.81
N GLU A 66 15.99 2.53 -12.03
CA GLU A 66 16.39 1.77 -13.21
C GLU A 66 16.83 2.74 -14.31
N SER A 67 18.03 2.56 -14.86
CA SER A 67 18.56 3.39 -15.95
C SER A 67 18.43 4.90 -15.68
N ASN A 68 18.79 5.33 -14.46
CA ASN A 68 18.65 6.72 -13.95
C ASN A 68 17.22 7.27 -13.84
N ASN A 69 16.20 6.44 -14.02
CA ASN A 69 14.80 6.82 -13.82
C ASN A 69 14.27 6.26 -12.52
N LYS A 70 13.42 7.05 -11.87
CA LYS A 70 12.65 6.63 -10.71
C LYS A 70 11.40 5.87 -11.18
N VAL A 71 11.29 4.60 -10.80
CA VAL A 71 10.20 3.72 -11.22
C VAL A 71 9.35 3.37 -10.00
N PHE A 72 8.03 3.46 -10.17
CA PHE A 72 7.05 2.99 -9.20
C PHE A 72 6.70 1.55 -9.51
N VAL A 73 6.97 0.64 -8.57
CA VAL A 73 6.70 -0.79 -8.75
C VAL A 73 5.93 -1.34 -7.56
N SER A 74 5.13 -2.39 -7.80
CA SER A 74 4.57 -3.20 -6.71
C SER A 74 5.69 -3.66 -5.77
N HIS A 75 5.39 -3.76 -4.48
CA HIS A 75 6.40 -4.07 -3.47
C HIS A 75 7.13 -5.40 -3.80
N PRO A 76 8.46 -5.38 -4.04
CA PRO A 76 9.21 -6.58 -4.35
C PRO A 76 9.19 -7.54 -3.17
N GLY A 77 9.09 -8.84 -3.45
CA GLY A 77 8.98 -9.88 -2.42
C GLY A 77 7.56 -10.09 -1.88
N ALA A 78 6.58 -9.27 -2.28
CA ALA A 78 5.17 -9.60 -2.12
C ALA A 78 4.74 -10.52 -3.27
N SER A 79 4.21 -11.70 -2.96
CA SER A 79 3.65 -12.60 -3.99
C SER A 79 2.41 -12.01 -4.66
N MET A 80 1.75 -11.05 -3.99
CA MET A 80 0.58 -10.34 -4.49
C MET A 80 0.83 -8.83 -4.39
N GLY A 81 0.68 -8.11 -5.50
CA GLY A 81 0.56 -6.65 -5.53
C GLY A 81 -0.90 -6.23 -5.71
N SER A 82 -1.11 -5.04 -6.29
CA SER A 82 -2.42 -4.43 -6.59
C SER A 82 -3.06 -3.61 -5.47
N PHE A 83 -4.19 -2.99 -5.79
CA PHE A 83 -5.02 -2.24 -4.87
C PHE A 83 -5.72 -3.19 -3.89
N VAL A 84 -5.73 -2.82 -2.62
CA VAL A 84 -6.60 -3.44 -1.62
C VAL A 84 -7.89 -2.64 -1.58
N THR A 85 -9.04 -3.30 -1.67
CA THR A 85 -10.35 -2.66 -1.78
C THR A 85 -11.33 -3.18 -0.72
N PRO A 86 -12.22 -2.33 -0.18
CA PRO A 86 -13.23 -2.77 0.77
C PRO A 86 -14.24 -3.70 0.09
N ILE A 87 -14.95 -4.51 0.89
CA ILE A 87 -16.04 -5.39 0.42
C ILE A 87 -17.09 -4.62 -0.37
N ASP A 88 -17.52 -3.47 0.14
CA ASP A 88 -18.60 -2.67 -0.46
C ASP A 88 -18.09 -1.56 -1.39
N LEU A 89 -17.14 -1.87 -2.28
CA LEU A 89 -16.62 -0.88 -3.22
C LEU A 89 -17.70 -0.50 -4.26
N SER A 90 -18.31 0.69 -4.09
CA SER A 90 -19.23 1.29 -5.07
C SER A 90 -18.60 2.50 -5.77
N PHE A 91 -18.73 2.57 -7.10
CA PHE A 91 -18.17 3.64 -7.94
C PHE A 91 -19.07 4.89 -7.98
#